data_AF-A0A498JQT5-F1
#
_entry.id   AF-A0A498JQT5-F1
#
_cell.length_a   1.000
_cell.length_b   1.000
_cell.length_c   1.000
_cell.angle_alpha   90.00
_cell.angle_beta   90.00
_cell.angle_gamma   90.00
#
_symmetry.space_group_name_H-M   'P 1'
#
loop_
_entity.id
_entity.type
_entity.pdbx_description
1 polymer ?
#
loop_
_entity_poly.entity_id
_entity_poly.type
_entity_poly.pdbx_seq_one_letter_code
_entity_poly.pdbx_strand_id
1 'polypeptide(L)'
;MRISSIYSQDNEPSVLLNGHFDSPLASPGTVDCGSCVASMLEIARLMVDSGWVPPRPVIFLFNGAEELFFLANLKASYALVTILGIPDLSPKIWFEIGLEIRIPENFGLGIGT
;
A
#
# COMPACT_ATOMS: atom_id res chain seq x y z
N MET A 1 0.00 -5.16 5.52
CA MET A 1 0.61 -6.52 5.52
C MET A 1 2.03 -6.41 4.99
N ARG A 2 3.02 -7.10 5.58
CA ARG A 2 4.42 -7.12 5.10
C ARG A 2 4.81 -8.56 4.80
N ILE A 3 5.39 -8.81 3.62
CA ILE A 3 6.03 -10.07 3.25
C ILE A 3 7.51 -9.78 3.03
N SER A 4 8.38 -10.46 3.78
CA SER A 4 9.83 -10.27 3.70
C SER A 4 10.58 -11.55 4.04
N SER A 5 11.86 -11.58 3.68
CA SER A 5 12.80 -12.56 4.21
C SER A 5 12.94 -12.44 5.73
N ILE A 6 13.24 -13.55 6.40
CA ILE A 6 13.58 -13.58 7.84
C ILE A 6 14.87 -12.81 8.18
N TYR A 7 15.70 -12.54 7.16
CA TYR A 7 16.95 -11.79 7.30
C TYR A 7 16.78 -10.30 7.00
N SER A 8 15.59 -9.85 6.63
CA SER A 8 15.35 -8.44 6.29
C SER A 8 15.37 -7.56 7.54
N GLN A 9 16.01 -6.40 7.43
CA GLN A 9 16.01 -5.37 8.48
C GLN A 9 14.84 -4.41 8.32
N ASP A 10 14.43 -3.75 9.40
CA ASP A 10 13.27 -2.85 9.40
C ASP A 10 13.49 -1.55 8.61
N ASN A 11 14.74 -1.15 8.40
CA ASN A 11 15.11 0.06 7.66
C ASN A 11 15.49 -0.19 6.19
N GLU A 12 15.28 -1.42 5.69
CA GLU A 12 15.58 -1.77 4.30
C GLU A 12 14.60 -1.09 3.32
N PRO A 13 15.11 -0.63 2.16
CA PRO A 13 14.25 -0.21 1.06
C PRO A 13 13.23 -1.30 0.72
N SER A 14 11.97 -0.90 0.63
CA SER A 14 10.82 -1.79 0.49
C SER A 14 9.97 -1.36 -0.70
N VAL A 15 9.24 -2.31 -1.28
CA VAL A 15 8.25 -2.03 -2.33
C VAL A 15 6.89 -1.84 -1.68
N LEU A 16 6.26 -0.69 -1.87
CA LEU A 16 4.89 -0.43 -1.43
C LEU A 16 3.91 -0.73 -2.57
N LEU A 17 3.00 -1.66 -2.31
CA LEU A 17 1.78 -1.88 -3.09
C LEU A 17 0.63 -1.21 -2.34
N ASN A 18 -0.02 -0.24 -2.98
CA ASN A 18 -1.04 0.60 -2.38
C ASN A 18 -2.33 0.50 -3.20
N GLY A 19 -3.45 0.23 -2.53
CA GLY A 19 -4.79 0.30 -3.09
C GLY A 19 -5.78 0.70 -2.00
N HIS A 20 -6.98 1.17 -2.36
CA HIS A 20 -8.04 1.48 -1.42
C HIS A 20 -9.16 0.43 -1.46
N PHE A 21 -9.83 0.18 -0.34
CA PHE A 21 -10.90 -0.84 -0.29
C PHE A 21 -12.29 -0.23 -0.12
N ASP A 22 -12.39 1.09 0.00
CA ASP A 22 -13.66 1.81 0.03
C ASP A 22 -14.16 2.15 -1.38
N SER A 23 -15.46 2.45 -1.47
CA SER A 23 -16.13 2.84 -2.71
C SER A 23 -17.10 4.00 -2.46
N PRO A 24 -17.48 4.78 -3.48
CA PRO A 24 -18.50 5.81 -3.35
C PRO A 24 -19.86 5.23 -2.95
N LEU A 25 -20.68 6.06 -2.30
CA LEU A 25 -22.08 5.72 -2.07
C LEU A 25 -22.78 5.50 -3.42
N ALA A 26 -23.48 4.37 -3.56
CA ALA A 26 -24.15 3.91 -4.78
C ALA A 26 -23.24 3.44 -5.94
N SER A 27 -21.94 3.22 -5.70
CA SER A 27 -21.06 2.53 -6.65
C SER A 27 -20.80 1.09 -6.19
N PRO A 28 -20.74 0.10 -7.11
CA PRO A 28 -20.29 -1.25 -6.78
C PRO A 28 -18.77 -1.32 -6.48
N GLY A 29 -18.00 -0.26 -6.77
CA GLY A 29 -16.57 -0.19 -6.42
C GLY A 29 -15.67 -1.23 -7.12
N THR A 30 -16.14 -1.89 -8.18
CA THR A 30 -15.45 -3.05 -8.77
C THR A 30 -14.11 -2.67 -9.40
N VAL A 31 -14.04 -1.55 -10.12
CA VAL A 31 -12.82 -1.08 -10.78
C VAL A 31 -12.08 -0.04 -9.94
N ASP A 32 -12.79 0.69 -9.08
CA ASP A 32 -12.27 1.76 -8.22
C ASP A 32 -12.60 1.46 -6.74
N CYS A 33 -11.76 0.70 -6.02
CA CYS A 33 -10.66 -0.11 -6.58
C CYS A 33 -10.65 -1.59 -6.16
N GLY A 34 -11.85 -2.21 -6.17
CA GLY A 34 -12.02 -3.64 -5.89
C GLY A 34 -11.09 -4.55 -6.70
N SER A 35 -10.84 -4.26 -7.98
CA SER A 35 -9.90 -5.01 -8.84
C SER A 35 -8.46 -4.92 -8.36
N CYS A 36 -8.07 -3.79 -7.77
CA CYS A 36 -6.71 -3.53 -7.32
C CYS A 36 -6.46 -4.25 -6.01
N VAL A 37 -7.42 -4.20 -5.09
CA VAL A 37 -7.42 -5.05 -3.88
C VAL A 37 -7.36 -6.53 -4.23
N ALA A 38 -8.17 -6.98 -5.19
CA ALA A 38 -8.15 -8.38 -5.64
C ALA A 38 -6.78 -8.79 -6.22
N SER A 39 -6.18 -7.93 -7.05
CA SER A 39 -4.85 -8.16 -7.62
C SER A 39 -3.77 -8.22 -6.54
N MET A 40 -3.81 -7.32 -5.57
CA MET A 40 -2.87 -7.29 -4.44
C MET A 40 -2.98 -8.55 -3.57
N LEU A 41 -4.20 -9.02 -3.30
CA LEU A 41 -4.42 -10.26 -2.56
C LEU A 41 -3.90 -11.49 -3.32
N GLU A 42 -4.09 -11.55 -4.64
CA GLU A 42 -3.57 -12.66 -5.45
C GLU A 42 -2.04 -12.65 -5.52
N ILE A 43 -1.41 -11.47 -5.62
CA ILE A 43 0.05 -11.36 -5.52
C ILE A 43 0.53 -11.86 -4.14
N ALA A 44 -0.14 -11.44 -3.05
CA ALA A 44 0.21 -11.91 -1.71
C ALA A 44 0.08 -13.43 -1.58
N ARG A 45 -1.00 -14.02 -2.12
CA ARG A 45 -1.20 -15.47 -2.14
C ARG A 45 -0.09 -16.18 -2.93
N LEU A 46 0.24 -15.70 -4.14
CA LEU A 46 1.32 -16.26 -4.96
C LEU A 46 2.68 -16.19 -4.27
N MET A 47 2.99 -15.09 -3.58
CA MET A 47 4.23 -14.93 -2.84
C MET A 47 4.34 -15.97 -1.70
N VAL A 48 3.26 -16.19 -0.95
CA VAL A 48 3.24 -17.15 0.16
C VAL A 48 3.28 -18.59 -0.35
N ASP A 49 2.47 -18.94 -1.35
CA ASP A 49 2.31 -20.32 -1.81
C ASP A 49 3.46 -20.83 -2.67
N SER A 50 4.18 -19.93 -3.37
CA SER A 50 5.31 -20.32 -4.23
C SER A 50 6.60 -20.62 -3.47
N GLY A 51 6.69 -20.24 -2.19
CA GLY A 51 7.95 -20.25 -1.44
C GLY A 51 8.99 -19.26 -1.96
N TRP A 52 8.61 -18.33 -2.85
CA TRP A 52 9.49 -17.29 -3.36
C TRP A 52 9.81 -16.28 -2.25
N VAL A 53 11.09 -16.10 -1.97
CA VAL A 53 11.56 -15.10 -1.00
C VAL A 53 11.85 -13.80 -1.74
N PRO A 54 11.13 -12.70 -1.45
CA PRO A 54 11.36 -11.46 -2.15
C PRO A 54 12.73 -10.85 -1.78
N PRO A 55 13.47 -10.29 -2.75
CA PRO A 55 14.79 -9.72 -2.52
C PRO A 55 14.76 -8.40 -1.73
N ARG A 56 13.59 -7.74 -1.68
CA ARG A 56 13.29 -6.59 -0.82
C ARG A 56 11.92 -6.81 -0.19
N PRO A 57 11.65 -6.28 1.02
CA PRO A 57 10.33 -6.40 1.62
C PRO A 57 9.24 -5.82 0.72
N VAL A 58 8.11 -6.51 0.65
CA VAL A 58 6.90 -6.02 -0.02
C VAL A 58 5.88 -5.67 1.05
N ILE A 59 5.39 -4.44 1.01
CA ILE A 59 4.40 -3.91 1.95
C ILE A 59 3.12 -3.67 1.17
N PHE A 60 2.06 -4.35 1.59
CA PHE A 60 0.70 -4.14 1.10
C PHE A 60 -0.01 -3.18 2.04
N LEU A 61 -0.49 -2.09 1.48
CA LEU A 61 -1.28 -1.09 2.17
C LEU A 61 -2.65 -0.96 1.53
N PHE A 62 -3.67 -1.29 2.31
CA PHE A 62 -5.08 -1.15 1.95
C PHE A 62 -5.63 0.10 2.65
N ASN A 63 -5.80 1.19 1.91
CA ASN A 63 -6.32 2.44 2.43
C ASN A 63 -7.85 2.37 2.55
N GLY A 64 -8.40 3.01 3.58
CA GLY A 64 -9.83 3.31 3.62
C GLY A 64 -10.09 4.79 3.35
N ALA A 65 -11.34 5.10 3.03
CA ALA A 65 -11.88 6.45 2.87
C ALA A 65 -11.25 7.30 1.74
N GLU A 66 -10.58 6.69 0.74
CA GLU A 66 -10.09 7.40 -0.45
C GLU A 66 -11.20 8.23 -1.10
N GLU A 67 -12.38 7.62 -1.28
CA GLU A 67 -13.51 8.19 -2.01
C GLU A 67 -14.24 9.24 -1.20
N LEU A 68 -14.33 9.02 0.12
CA LEU A 68 -14.90 10.00 1.05
C LEU A 68 -14.05 11.27 1.09
N PHE A 69 -12.73 11.12 1.02
CA PHE A 69 -11.81 12.24 1.04
C PHE A 69 -11.73 12.91 -0.33
N PHE A 70 -11.83 12.19 -1.45
CA PHE A 70 -11.92 12.78 -2.79
C PHE A 70 -13.08 13.80 -2.88
N LEU A 71 -14.24 13.44 -2.34
CA LEU A 71 -15.40 14.35 -2.22
C LEU A 71 -15.11 15.57 -1.32
N ALA A 72 -14.21 15.44 -0.35
CA ALA A 72 -13.78 16.50 0.56
C ALA A 72 -12.51 17.25 0.12
N ASN A 73 -11.97 17.00 -1.09
CA ASN A 73 -10.65 17.49 -1.57
C ASN A 73 -9.46 17.15 -0.65
N LEU A 74 -9.63 16.17 0.24
CA LEU A 74 -8.55 15.53 0.96
C LEU A 74 -8.23 14.23 0.20
N LYS A 75 -7.05 13.67 0.28
CA LYS A 75 -6.80 12.34 -0.30
C LYS A 75 -6.28 11.47 0.83
N ALA A 76 -6.94 10.34 1.10
CA ALA A 76 -6.57 9.44 2.20
C ALA A 76 -5.08 9.07 2.16
N SER A 77 -4.58 8.89 0.94
CA SER A 77 -3.20 8.58 0.65
C SER A 77 -2.20 9.73 0.93
N TYR A 78 -2.64 10.99 1.01
CA TYR A 78 -1.79 12.14 1.33
C TYR A 78 -1.41 12.16 2.81
N ALA A 79 -2.32 11.69 3.67
CA ALA A 79 -2.01 11.49 5.07
C ALA A 79 -0.86 10.48 5.20
N LEU A 80 -0.90 9.38 4.46
CA LEU A 80 0.18 8.40 4.46
C LEU A 80 1.51 8.94 3.93
N VAL A 81 1.51 9.62 2.77
CA VAL A 81 2.72 10.23 2.19
C VAL A 81 3.36 11.23 3.15
N THR A 82 2.53 11.99 3.87
CA THR A 82 2.97 12.94 4.90
C THR A 82 3.58 12.22 6.11
N ILE A 83 2.95 11.14 6.61
CA ILE A 83 3.46 10.39 7.77
C ILE A 83 4.73 9.60 7.38
N LEU A 84 4.85 9.13 6.13
CA LEU A 84 6.05 8.44 5.63
C LEU A 84 7.18 9.39 5.22
N GLY A 85 6.95 10.71 5.22
CA GLY A 85 7.97 11.71 4.88
C GLY A 85 8.52 11.57 3.46
N ILE A 86 7.72 11.08 2.50
CA ILE A 86 8.15 10.92 1.10
C ILE A 86 8.05 12.30 0.43
N PRO A 87 9.19 12.93 0.05
CA PRO A 87 9.15 14.24 -0.57
C PRO A 87 8.63 14.11 -2.01
N ASP A 88 7.58 14.87 -2.31
CA ASP A 88 7.16 15.24 -3.66
C ASP A 88 6.58 14.13 -4.56
N LEU A 89 5.44 13.55 -4.14
CA LEU A 89 4.54 12.86 -5.07
C LEU A 89 3.49 13.85 -5.57
N SER A 90 3.69 14.36 -6.79
CA SER A 90 2.70 15.20 -7.46
C SER A 90 1.31 14.53 -7.46
N PRO A 91 0.19 15.29 -7.46
CA PRO A 91 -1.18 14.77 -7.44
C PRO A 91 -1.58 13.85 -8.60
N LYS A 92 -0.65 13.53 -9.50
CA LYS A 92 -0.83 12.77 -10.74
C LYS A 92 -0.15 11.38 -10.73
N ILE A 93 0.63 11.05 -9.71
CA ILE A 93 1.30 9.73 -9.57
C ILE A 93 0.45 8.75 -8.72
N TRP A 94 -0.85 9.02 -8.57
CA TRP A 94 -1.81 8.05 -8.02
C TRP A 94 -2.21 7.03 -9.10
N PHE A 95 -1.22 6.31 -9.62
CA PHE A 95 -1.43 5.07 -10.37
C PHE A 95 -1.08 3.92 -9.43
N GLU A 96 -2.01 2.99 -9.29
CA GLU A 96 -2.19 2.06 -8.17
C GLU A 96 -1.14 0.95 -8.00
N ILE A 97 0.07 1.06 -8.57
CA ILE A 97 1.04 -0.03 -8.47
C ILE A 97 2.49 0.47 -8.47
N GLY A 98 3.19 0.22 -7.35
CA GLY A 98 4.65 0.10 -7.27
C GLY A 98 5.43 1.39 -7.01
N LEU A 99 5.53 1.79 -5.75
CA LEU A 99 6.49 2.80 -5.29
C LEU A 99 7.56 2.15 -4.41
N GLU A 100 8.84 2.36 -4.69
CA GLU A 100 9.91 2.00 -3.76
C GLU A 100 9.99 3.04 -2.65
N ILE A 101 9.83 2.61 -1.40
CA ILE A 101 9.86 3.46 -0.22
C ILE A 101 10.88 2.92 0.78
N ARG A 102 11.53 3.83 1.51
CA ARG A 102 12.30 3.45 2.71
C ARG A 102 11.42 3.74 3.92
N ILE A 103 11.15 2.73 4.74
CA ILE A 103 10.40 2.89 5.98
C ILE A 103 11.33 3.59 7.00
N PRO A 104 10.98 4.76 7.55
CA PRO A 104 11.75 5.40 8.62
C PRO A 104 11.67 4.57 9.90
N GLU A 105 12.74 4.55 10.70
CA GLU A 105 12.87 3.73 11.93
C GLU A 105 11.75 3.96 12.96
N ASN A 106 11.05 5.10 12.89
CA ASN A 106 9.96 5.47 13.79
C ASN A 106 8.56 5.10 13.28
N PHE A 107 8.44 4.57 12.06
CA PHE A 107 7.15 4.18 11.50
C PHE A 107 6.82 2.75 11.94
N GLY A 108 6.39 2.61 13.19
CA GLY A 108 5.81 1.39 13.72
C GLY A 108 4.49 1.06 13.04
N LEU A 109 4.55 0.45 11.85
CA LEU A 109 3.45 -0.37 11.37
C LEU A 109 3.32 -1.50 12.39
N GLY A 110 2.32 -1.43 13.27
CA GLY A 110 2.05 -2.39 14.35
C GLY A 110 1.65 -3.78 13.84
N ILE A 111 2.45 -4.36 12.95
CA ILE A 111 2.43 -5.75 12.52
C ILE A 111 3.54 -6.43 13.32
N GLY A 112 3.25 -6.68 14.60
CA GLY A 112 3.99 -7.63 15.41
C GLY A 112 3.77 -9.03 14.86
N THR A 113 4.85 -9.82 14.85
CA THR A 113 4.93 -11.23 14.46
C THR A 113 3.87 -12.11 15.11
#